data_AF-A0A7S2JV74-F1
#
_entry.id   AF-A0A7S2JV74-F1
#
_cell.length_a   1.000
_cell.length_b   1.000
_cell.length_c   1.000
_cell.angle_alpha   90.00
_cell.angle_beta   90.00
_cell.angle_gamma   90.00
#
_symmetry.space_group_name_H-M   'P 1'
#
loop_
_entity.id
_entity.type
_entity.pdbx_description
1 polymer ?
#
loop_
_entity_poly.entity_id
_entity_poly.type
_entity_poly.pdbx_seq_one_letter_code
_entity_poly.pdbx_strand_id
1 'polypeptide(L)'
;FNTSAGRAGQSIKWSMISMHEICSEIIKNVIPEAHSCSWVELVGRGKTQTRAFFCSHNWGQSFCDFVCTIEHHAREYKVRPDETYWICVFANNQWRLELGETLGQSPFFRALAGSRMTVVMMDKASEVLRRLWC
;
A
#
# COMPACT_ATOMS: atom_id res chain seq x y z
N PHE A 1 3.02 23.27 -9.30
CA PHE A 1 1.97 22.25 -9.14
C PHE A 1 2.17 21.22 -10.23
N ASN A 2 2.30 19.95 -9.84
CA ASN A 2 2.89 18.86 -10.64
C ASN A 2 2.20 18.68 -12.01
N THR A 3 2.98 18.70 -13.10
CA THR A 3 2.53 18.54 -14.50
C THR A 3 2.68 17.12 -15.02
N SER A 4 2.96 16.14 -14.16
CA SER A 4 3.13 14.77 -14.60
C SER A 4 1.80 14.18 -15.09
N ALA A 5 1.89 13.53 -16.24
CA ALA A 5 0.76 12.95 -16.93
C ALA A 5 0.51 11.54 -16.37
N GLY A 6 -0.74 11.24 -15.99
CA GLY A 6 -1.12 9.90 -15.55
C GLY A 6 -1.02 8.88 -16.70
N ARG A 7 -1.39 7.62 -16.41
CA ARG A 7 -1.30 6.45 -17.33
C ARG A 7 -1.81 6.63 -18.78
N ALA A 8 -2.52 7.72 -19.08
CA ALA A 8 -3.09 8.05 -20.39
C ALA A 8 -2.78 9.48 -20.88
N GLY A 9 -1.75 10.16 -20.36
CA GLY A 9 -1.44 11.55 -20.78
C GLY A 9 -2.35 12.61 -20.13
N GLN A 10 -3.27 12.21 -19.25
CA GLN A 10 -4.25 13.08 -18.62
C GLN A 10 -3.75 13.65 -17.28
N SER A 11 -4.26 14.83 -16.92
CA SER A 11 -4.01 15.45 -15.61
C SER A 11 -4.50 14.54 -14.48
N ILE A 12 -3.62 14.27 -13.51
CA ILE A 12 -3.94 13.47 -12.32
C ILE A 12 -4.90 14.27 -11.45
N LYS A 13 -6.15 13.79 -11.33
CA LYS A 13 -7.07 14.32 -10.31
C LYS A 13 -6.86 13.54 -9.01
N TRP A 14 -6.65 14.26 -7.92
CA TRP A 14 -6.46 13.67 -6.59
C TRP A 14 -7.57 12.71 -6.16
N SER A 15 -8.80 12.93 -6.63
CA SER A 15 -9.95 12.04 -6.36
C SER A 15 -9.91 10.71 -7.10
N MET A 16 -8.98 10.51 -8.03
CA MET A 16 -8.87 9.32 -8.88
C MET A 16 -7.46 8.73 -8.90
N ILE A 17 -6.56 9.19 -8.03
CA ILE A 17 -5.21 8.65 -7.94
C ILE A 17 -5.29 7.20 -7.44
N SER A 18 -4.57 6.28 -8.09
CA SER A 18 -4.46 4.89 -7.65
C SER A 18 -3.11 4.65 -6.98
N MET A 19 -2.90 3.44 -6.45
CA MET A 19 -1.60 3.08 -5.87
C MET A 19 -0.48 3.05 -6.91
N HIS A 20 -0.81 2.89 -8.19
CA HIS A 20 0.17 3.00 -9.28
C HIS A 20 0.72 4.43 -9.38
N GLU A 21 -0.16 5.43 -9.44
CA GLU A 21 0.27 6.84 -9.50
C GLU A 21 0.93 7.27 -8.18
N ILE A 22 0.47 6.79 -7.02
CA ILE A 22 1.18 7.05 -5.75
C ILE A 22 2.61 6.50 -5.81
N CYS A 23 2.78 5.28 -6.32
CA CYS A 23 4.10 4.69 -6.47
C CYS A 23 4.99 5.49 -7.42
N SER A 24 4.51 5.83 -8.62
CA SER A 24 5.33 6.49 -9.64
C SER A 24 5.56 7.98 -9.36
N GLU A 25 4.50 8.69 -8.97
CA GLU A 25 4.51 10.16 -8.90
C GLU A 25 4.91 10.72 -7.53
N ILE A 26 4.79 9.90 -6.48
CA ILE A 26 5.10 10.33 -5.12
C ILE A 26 6.31 9.54 -4.60
N ILE A 27 6.17 8.22 -4.42
CA ILE A 27 7.19 7.43 -3.72
C ILE A 27 8.51 7.45 -4.50
N LYS A 28 8.48 7.15 -5.80
CA LYS A 28 9.70 7.12 -6.63
C LYS A 28 10.32 8.49 -6.89
N ASN A 29 9.53 9.56 -6.80
CA ASN A 29 10.05 10.93 -6.91
C ASN A 29 10.69 11.42 -5.61
N VAL A 30 10.22 10.96 -4.45
CA VAL A 30 10.77 11.33 -3.14
C VAL A 30 11.97 10.46 -2.76
N ILE A 31 11.92 9.17 -3.08
CA ILE A 31 12.95 8.18 -2.75
C ILE A 31 13.71 7.82 -4.03
N PRO A 32 14.94 8.32 -4.24
CA PRO A 32 15.72 7.98 -5.43
C PRO A 32 16.23 6.54 -5.38
N GLU A 33 16.42 5.92 -6.54
CA GLU A 33 16.87 4.52 -6.68
C GLU A 33 18.20 4.25 -5.96
N ALA A 34 19.17 5.16 -6.09
CA ALA A 34 20.52 5.03 -5.52
C ALA A 34 20.53 4.92 -3.98
N HIS A 35 19.52 5.45 -3.31
CA HIS A 35 19.33 5.37 -1.86
C HIS A 35 17.94 4.82 -1.52
N SER A 36 17.51 3.80 -2.29
CA SER A 36 16.16 3.27 -2.16
C SER A 36 15.90 2.60 -0.82
N CYS A 37 14.71 2.85 -0.30
CA CYS A 37 14.14 2.19 0.86
C CYS A 37 12.62 2.09 0.68
N SER A 38 11.93 1.43 1.60
CA SER A 38 10.48 1.49 1.67
C SER A 38 10.00 2.87 2.17
N TRP A 39 8.78 3.25 1.81
CA TRP A 39 8.19 4.51 2.30
C TRP A 39 8.12 4.54 3.83
N VAL A 40 7.81 3.40 4.46
CA VAL A 40 7.71 3.28 5.91
C VAL A 40 9.03 3.54 6.64
N GLU A 41 10.16 3.15 6.05
CA GLU A 41 11.49 3.45 6.62
C GLU A 41 11.77 4.96 6.64
N LEU A 42 11.35 5.68 5.59
CA LEU A 42 11.51 7.12 5.49
C LEU A 42 10.65 7.87 6.53
N VAL A 43 9.38 7.50 6.67
CA VAL A 43 8.42 8.25 7.51
C VAL A 43 8.35 7.76 8.96
N GLY A 44 8.79 6.52 9.23
CA GLY A 44 8.67 5.87 10.55
C GLY A 44 9.60 6.41 11.63
N ARG A 45 10.63 7.19 11.25
CA ARG A 45 11.59 7.85 12.17
C ARG A 45 12.14 6.93 13.26
N GLY A 46 12.45 5.67 12.92
CA GLY A 46 13.02 4.68 13.84
C GLY A 46 12.05 4.07 14.87
N LYS A 47 10.75 4.39 14.81
CA LYS A 47 9.74 3.70 15.63
C LYS A 47 9.40 2.36 14.99
N THR A 48 9.42 1.30 15.79
CA THR A 48 8.91 0.00 15.34
C THR A 48 7.41 0.14 15.07
N GLN A 49 6.99 -0.19 13.85
CA GLN A 49 5.59 -0.25 13.49
C GLN A 49 5.13 -1.71 13.56
N THR A 50 3.93 -1.92 14.09
CA THR A 50 3.30 -3.24 14.08
C THR A 50 2.80 -3.55 12.66
N ARG A 51 2.08 -4.65 12.48
CA ARG A 51 1.39 -5.00 11.23
C ARG A 51 0.09 -5.72 11.58
N ALA A 52 -0.73 -5.05 12.39
CA ALA A 52 -1.94 -5.63 12.95
C ALA A 52 -2.90 -6.12 11.86
N PHE A 53 -2.99 -5.38 10.75
CA PHE A 53 -3.87 -5.69 9.63
C PHE A 53 -3.09 -5.82 8.32
N PHE A 54 -3.35 -6.89 7.57
CA PHE A 54 -2.83 -7.06 6.22
C PHE A 54 -3.88 -6.56 5.21
N CYS A 55 -3.55 -5.57 4.39
CA CYS A 55 -4.46 -5.08 3.35
C CYS A 55 -4.25 -5.84 2.05
N SER A 56 -5.22 -6.67 1.65
CA SER A 56 -5.26 -7.23 0.30
C SER A 56 -6.01 -6.30 -0.63
N HIS A 57 -5.36 -5.80 -1.68
CA HIS A 57 -5.93 -4.71 -2.48
C HIS A 57 -5.47 -4.71 -3.94
N ASN A 58 -6.37 -4.30 -4.83
CA ASN A 58 -6.04 -3.96 -6.21
C ASN A 58 -5.37 -2.58 -6.26
N TRP A 59 -4.20 -2.48 -6.89
CA TRP A 59 -3.49 -1.20 -7.05
C TRP A 59 -4.22 -0.19 -7.94
N GLY A 60 -5.14 -0.65 -8.80
CA GLY A 60 -5.92 0.21 -9.69
C GLY A 60 -7.11 0.89 -9.02
N GLN A 61 -7.44 0.56 -7.77
CA GLN A 61 -8.55 1.19 -7.07
C GLN A 61 -8.26 2.66 -6.72
N SER A 62 -9.31 3.45 -6.55
CA SER A 62 -9.20 4.83 -6.04
C SER A 62 -8.58 4.83 -4.65
N PHE A 63 -7.51 5.60 -4.46
CA PHE A 63 -6.87 5.75 -3.16
C PHE A 63 -7.80 6.42 -2.14
N CYS A 64 -8.68 7.33 -2.57
CA CYS A 64 -9.67 7.92 -1.68
C CYS A 64 -10.63 6.84 -1.13
N ASP A 65 -11.18 5.99 -2.01
CA ASP A 65 -12.08 4.91 -1.60
C ASP A 65 -11.34 3.88 -0.70
N PHE A 66 -10.06 3.61 -1.00
CA PHE A 66 -9.18 2.79 -0.17
C PHE A 66 -9.03 3.36 1.26
N VAL A 67 -8.75 4.67 1.38
CA VAL A 67 -8.62 5.34 2.69
C VAL A 67 -9.94 5.34 3.45
N CYS A 68 -11.06 5.66 2.79
CA CYS A 68 -12.38 5.60 3.42
C CYS A 68 -12.70 4.20 3.97
N THR A 69 -12.28 3.14 3.26
CA THR A 69 -12.44 1.75 3.72
C THR A 69 -11.60 1.47 4.97
N ILE A 70 -10.35 1.96 5.02
CA ILE A 70 -9.50 1.86 6.22
C ILE A 70 -10.13 2.61 7.40
N GLU A 71 -10.60 3.85 7.20
CA GLU A 71 -11.23 4.65 8.25
C GLU A 71 -12.51 4.00 8.78
N HIS A 72 -13.32 3.44 7.88
CA HIS A 72 -14.51 2.69 8.26
C HIS A 72 -14.14 1.45 9.10
N HIS A 73 -13.20 0.63 8.62
CA HIS A 73 -12.72 -0.54 9.37
C HIS A 73 -12.14 -0.14 10.73
N ALA A 74 -11.32 0.91 10.80
CA ALA A 74 -10.72 1.40 12.03
C ALA A 74 -11.77 1.77 13.08
N ARG A 75 -12.85 2.43 12.65
CA ARG A 75 -13.98 2.84 13.51
C ARG A 75 -14.79 1.64 14.00
N GLU A 76 -15.19 0.74 13.11
CA GLU A 76 -16.00 -0.44 13.46
C GLU A 76 -15.26 -1.38 14.41
N TYR A 77 -13.96 -1.61 14.15
CA TYR A 77 -13.14 -2.53 14.95
C TYR A 77 -12.39 -1.84 16.10
N LYS A 78 -12.64 -0.54 16.33
CA LYS A 78 -12.01 0.27 17.38
C LYS A 78 -10.49 0.11 17.41
N VAL A 79 -9.88 0.21 16.23
CA VAL A 79 -8.44 0.03 16.01
C VAL A 79 -7.68 1.04 16.84
N ARG A 80 -6.65 0.57 17.56
CA ARG A 80 -5.87 1.43 18.44
C ARG A 80 -4.89 2.30 17.64
N PRO A 81 -4.49 3.48 18.16
CA PRO A 81 -3.52 4.35 17.47
C PRO A 81 -2.14 3.72 17.21
N ASP A 82 -1.77 2.68 17.94
CA ASP A 82 -0.51 1.92 17.80
C ASP A 82 -0.63 0.68 16.88
N GLU A 83 -1.84 0.33 16.47
CA GLU A 83 -2.10 -0.70 15.47
C GLU A 83 -2.04 -0.10 14.06
N THR A 84 -1.34 -0.78 13.16
CA THR A 84 -1.08 -0.29 11.81
C THR A 84 -1.55 -1.27 10.73
N TYR A 85 -1.73 -0.72 9.54
CA TYR A 85 -2.09 -1.45 8.33
C TYR A 85 -0.84 -1.70 7.49
N TRP A 86 -0.58 -2.96 7.15
CA TRP A 86 0.44 -3.32 6.20
C TRP A 86 -0.12 -3.18 4.79
N ILE A 87 0.48 -2.27 4.01
CA ILE A 87 0.07 -1.95 2.64
C ILE A 87 1.32 -2.05 1.77
N CYS A 88 1.29 -2.91 0.76
CA CYS A 88 2.49 -3.33 0.04
C CYS A 88 3.23 -2.18 -0.68
N VAL A 89 2.53 -1.15 -1.16
CA VAL A 89 3.14 0.01 -1.82
C VAL A 89 3.99 0.86 -0.86
N PHE A 90 3.64 0.89 0.43
CA PHE A 90 4.36 1.65 1.45
C PHE A 90 5.39 0.81 2.21
N ALA A 91 5.11 -0.48 2.39
CA ALA A 91 5.94 -1.37 3.18
C ALA A 91 7.13 -1.95 2.41
N ASN A 92 7.04 -2.08 1.09
CA ASN A 92 8.13 -2.61 0.28
C ASN A 92 8.96 -1.47 -0.34
N ASN A 93 10.23 -1.74 -0.61
CA ASN A 93 11.05 -0.88 -1.46
C ASN A 93 10.57 -1.00 -2.92
N GLN A 94 10.09 0.11 -3.49
CA GLN A 94 9.48 0.15 -4.83
C GLN A 94 10.49 0.16 -5.98
N TRP A 95 11.77 0.34 -5.68
CA TRP A 95 12.87 0.18 -6.63
C TRP A 95 13.43 -1.24 -6.61
N ARG A 96 13.51 -1.84 -5.42
CA ARG A 96 14.06 -3.18 -5.21
C ARG A 96 13.15 -4.01 -4.33
N LEU A 97 12.24 -4.76 -4.95
CA LEU A 97 11.38 -5.68 -4.22
C LEU A 97 12.17 -6.93 -3.80
N GLU A 98 12.26 -7.17 -2.50
CA GLU A 98 12.96 -8.32 -1.93
C GLU A 98 11.97 -9.41 -1.54
N LEU A 99 11.79 -10.42 -2.40
CA LEU A 99 10.87 -11.53 -2.17
C LEU A 99 11.47 -12.70 -1.39
N GLY A 100 12.79 -12.73 -1.23
CA GLY A 100 13.51 -13.90 -0.70
C GLY A 100 13.54 -15.07 -1.69
N GLU A 101 14.09 -16.20 -1.25
CA GLU A 101 14.23 -17.43 -2.05
C GLU A 101 13.01 -18.35 -1.95
N THR A 102 12.24 -18.22 -0.85
CA THR A 102 11.05 -19.03 -0.60
C THR A 102 9.84 -18.15 -0.33
N LEU A 103 8.64 -18.68 -0.57
CA LEU A 103 7.39 -17.97 -0.27
C LEU A 103 7.34 -17.48 1.19
N GLY A 104 7.83 -18.30 2.13
CA GLY A 104 7.87 -17.98 3.56
C GLY A 104 8.75 -16.77 3.91
N GLN A 105 9.75 -16.47 3.08
CA GLN A 105 10.62 -15.30 3.25
C GLN A 105 10.04 -14.03 2.63
N SER A 106 9.04 -14.17 1.75
CA SER A 106 8.43 -13.02 1.10
C SER A 106 7.82 -12.05 2.13
N PRO A 107 7.91 -10.74 1.90
CA PRO A 107 7.32 -9.74 2.79
C PRO A 107 5.80 -9.93 2.87
N PHE A 108 5.17 -10.40 1.80
CA PHE A 108 3.74 -10.71 1.73
C PHE A 108 3.36 -11.84 2.68
N PHE A 109 4.01 -13.00 2.59
CA PHE A 109 3.73 -14.13 3.48
C PHE A 109 4.01 -13.75 4.93
N ARG A 110 5.16 -13.12 5.19
CA ARG A 110 5.51 -12.69 6.55
C ARG A 110 4.45 -11.73 7.08
N ALA A 111 4.02 -10.75 6.29
CA ALA A 111 3.02 -9.78 6.71
C ALA A 111 1.69 -10.45 7.02
N LEU A 112 1.20 -11.27 6.09
CA LEU A 112 -0.04 -12.03 6.26
C LEU A 112 0.01 -12.91 7.53
N ALA A 113 1.06 -13.70 7.70
CA ALA A 113 1.22 -14.58 8.85
C ALA A 113 1.39 -13.84 10.19
N GLY A 114 1.90 -12.61 10.15
CA GLY A 114 2.09 -11.77 11.33
C GLY A 114 0.91 -10.83 11.64
N SER A 115 -0.09 -10.76 10.78
CA SER A 115 -1.27 -9.93 10.98
C SER A 115 -2.37 -10.68 11.72
N ARG A 116 -3.12 -9.96 12.54
CA ARG A 116 -4.27 -10.49 13.27
C ARG A 116 -5.45 -10.74 12.34
N MET A 117 -5.58 -9.93 11.29
CA MET A 117 -6.69 -9.99 10.35
C MET A 117 -6.24 -9.51 8.97
N THR A 118 -6.86 -10.07 7.93
CA THR A 118 -6.77 -9.59 6.56
C THR A 118 -7.96 -8.70 6.25
N VAL A 119 -7.71 -7.49 5.77
CA VAL A 119 -8.72 -6.57 5.26
C VAL A 119 -8.68 -6.65 3.73
N VAL A 120 -9.71 -7.28 3.14
CA VAL A 120 -9.87 -7.35 1.68
C VAL A 120 -10.51 -6.05 1.20
N MET A 121 -9.75 -5.25 0.47
CA MET A 121 -10.13 -3.92 0.02
C MET A 121 -10.98 -4.02 -1.24
N MET A 122 -12.29 -4.12 -1.03
CA MET A 122 -13.30 -4.29 -2.05
C MET A 122 -13.53 -2.99 -2.84
N ASP A 123 -13.13 -2.95 -4.11
CA ASP A 123 -13.43 -1.84 -5.00
C ASP A 123 -14.81 -2.02 -5.68
N LYS A 124 -15.33 -0.96 -6.32
CA LYS A 124 -16.67 -0.96 -6.93
C LYS A 124 -16.88 -2.06 -7.97
N ALA A 125 -15.80 -2.54 -8.58
CA ALA A 125 -15.81 -3.60 -9.59
C ALA A 125 -15.43 -4.98 -9.03
N SER A 126 -15.16 -5.08 -7.72
CA SER A 126 -14.66 -6.31 -7.08
C SER A 126 -13.41 -6.89 -7.74
N GLU A 127 -12.55 -6.06 -8.33
CA GLU A 127 -11.36 -6.51 -9.06
C GLU A 127 -10.39 -7.25 -8.17
N VAL A 128 -10.38 -6.95 -6.87
CA VAL A 128 -9.59 -7.69 -5.86
C VAL A 128 -9.90 -9.21 -5.93
N LEU A 129 -11.15 -9.61 -6.18
CA LEU A 129 -11.55 -11.03 -6.25
C LEU A 129 -11.17 -11.71 -7.57
N ARG A 130 -10.76 -10.93 -8.58
CA ARG A 130 -10.40 -11.41 -9.92
C ARG A 130 -8.88 -11.58 -10.09
N ARG A 131 -8.11 -11.24 -9.05
CA ARG A 131 -6.64 -11.23 -9.10
C ARG A 131 -6.08 -12.37 -8.25
N LEU A 132 -5.23 -13.19 -8.86
CA LEU A 132 -4.61 -14.36 -8.20
C LEU A 132 -3.82 -14.00 -6.93
N TRP A 133 -3.30 -12.78 -6.87
CA TRP A 133 -2.39 -12.31 -5.82
C TRP A 133 -3.08 -11.43 -4.77
N CYS A 134 -4.40 -11.32 -4.83
CA CYS A 134 -5.23 -10.55 -3.91
C CYS A 134 -6.19 -11.48 -3.15
#